data_AF-A0A969SR27-F1
#
_entry.id   AF-A0A969SR27-F1
#
_cell.length_a   1.000
_cell.length_b   1.000
_cell.length_c   1.000
_cell.angle_alpha   90.00
_cell.angle_beta   90.00
_cell.angle_gamma   90.00
#
_symmetry.space_group_name_H-M   'P 1'
#
loop_
_entity.id
_entity.type
_entity.pdbx_description
1 polymer ?
#
loop_
_entity_poly.entity_id
_entity_poly.type
_entity_poly.pdbx_seq_one_letter_code
_entity_poly.pdbx_strand_id
1 'polypeptide(L)'
;MTQNNLGVTYFYRISGDKPENLELAIAAFEQALQVHTPEALPSFWARTHNNLGVIYVRRISGDKAENLDKAIAAFEKALQIYSPETLPILWAETQMNLGTAYHSRVSGSDRTENSEKAIKAYEQALTVFTPEADPIKCLEIFQNLGNLHFTQGDWEKAIDAYENAITAAELSRSRATTDENRQKIMEKAIAVYQKQVQAHINIQQWDKAIETIERSKARNLVELLTNRDFYPKDNVPQEMVAELDRLRRSIPSLERQLQVIMDQLSGSIEKQQPQRLPLEKSRQRLKEELQESRQQLNEVLNQIKPFDPSFNLTQKIETIRFQEIQSLVDEQTAMIQWYFTGDGLLTSIITQHGSPVIFASSSAKDREVFFDWVEKYLGSYSQQREQWKNELPSHIAELAEILKIDEILAEINKIFACQGIKCDRLILIPHRILHCCLSMLYH
;
A
#
# COMPACT_ATOMS: atom_id res chain seq x y z
N MET A 1 -6.14 17.09 30.85
CA MET A 1 -5.11 17.27 29.79
C MET A 1 -3.85 16.43 30.03
N THR A 2 -3.23 16.46 31.22
CA THR A 2 -1.98 15.73 31.53
C THR A 2 -2.09 14.20 31.37
N GLN A 3 -3.16 13.57 31.85
CA GLN A 3 -3.32 12.10 31.74
C GLN A 3 -3.60 11.61 30.32
N ASN A 4 -4.39 12.35 29.53
CA ASN A 4 -4.59 12.02 28.11
C ASN A 4 -3.28 12.11 27.32
N ASN A 5 -2.46 13.13 27.59
CA ASN A 5 -1.16 13.25 26.94
C ASN A 5 -0.20 12.15 27.40
N LEU A 6 -0.26 11.74 28.67
CA LEU A 6 0.48 10.59 29.18
C LEU A 6 0.07 9.29 28.47
N GLY A 7 -1.23 9.07 28.26
CA GLY A 7 -1.73 7.92 27.49
C GLY A 7 -1.21 7.90 26.05
N VAL A 8 -1.20 9.05 25.37
CA VAL A 8 -0.60 9.20 24.03
C VAL A 8 0.92 8.91 24.06
N THR A 9 1.63 9.41 25.08
CA THR A 9 3.07 9.18 25.24
C THR A 9 3.38 7.70 25.40
N TYR A 10 2.64 6.97 26.25
CA TYR A 10 2.83 5.52 26.39
C TYR A 10 2.53 4.77 25.09
N PHE A 11 1.47 5.17 24.37
CA PHE A 11 1.11 4.54 23.10
C PHE A 11 2.20 4.63 22.02
N TYR A 12 2.88 5.77 21.92
CA TYR A 12 3.97 5.97 20.95
C TYR A 12 5.36 5.62 21.50
N ARG A 13 5.47 5.10 22.72
CA ARG A 13 6.75 4.80 23.35
C ARG A 13 7.40 3.58 22.68
N ILE A 14 8.54 3.83 22.03
CA ILE A 14 9.34 2.78 21.35
C ILE A 14 10.16 1.96 22.37
N SER A 15 10.53 2.54 23.51
CA SER A 15 11.29 1.86 24.58
C SER A 15 10.37 1.17 25.60
N GLY A 16 10.80 0.02 26.12
CA GLY A 16 10.04 -0.80 27.08
C GLY A 16 9.24 -1.92 26.39
N ASP A 17 8.50 -2.70 27.18
CA ASP A 17 7.69 -3.80 26.64
C ASP A 17 6.39 -3.26 26.02
N LYS A 18 6.12 -3.64 24.76
CA LYS A 18 5.00 -3.10 23.97
C LYS A 18 3.62 -3.41 24.59
N PRO A 19 3.33 -4.65 25.05
CA PRO A 19 2.13 -4.94 25.84
C PRO A 19 1.98 -4.05 27.07
N GLU A 20 3.05 -3.89 27.86
CA GLU A 20 3.01 -3.07 29.09
C GLU A 20 2.70 -1.60 28.80
N ASN A 21 3.32 -1.03 27.75
CA ASN A 21 3.04 0.34 27.32
C ASN A 21 1.56 0.54 26.91
N LEU A 22 0.92 -0.46 26.32
CA LEU A 22 -0.51 -0.38 25.96
C LEU A 22 -1.40 -0.41 27.21
N GLU A 23 -1.10 -1.24 28.21
CA GLU A 23 -1.86 -1.27 29.47
C GLU A 23 -1.72 0.05 30.26
N LEU A 24 -0.51 0.62 30.29
CA LEU A 24 -0.27 1.93 30.91
C LEU A 24 -1.04 3.04 30.19
N ALA A 25 -1.13 2.98 28.85
CA ALA A 25 -1.92 3.91 28.08
C ALA A 25 -3.42 3.79 28.37
N ILE A 26 -3.95 2.56 28.47
CA ILE A 26 -5.35 2.31 28.88
C ILE A 26 -5.62 2.93 30.24
N ALA A 27 -4.80 2.64 31.24
CA ALA A 27 -4.97 3.17 32.60
C ALA A 27 -4.95 4.71 32.63
N ALA A 28 -4.04 5.34 31.87
CA ALA A 28 -3.96 6.80 31.78
C ALA A 28 -5.21 7.41 31.10
N PHE A 29 -5.74 6.78 30.06
CA PHE A 29 -6.97 7.23 29.41
C PHE A 29 -8.22 6.99 30.27
N GLU A 30 -8.31 5.87 30.99
CA GLU A 30 -9.40 5.62 31.95
C GLU A 30 -9.39 6.63 33.09
N GLN A 31 -8.22 7.04 33.58
CA GLN A 31 -8.10 8.15 34.54
C GLN A 31 -8.52 9.49 33.91
N ALA A 32 -8.17 9.74 32.64
CA ALA A 32 -8.61 10.95 31.96
C ALA A 32 -10.14 11.02 31.82
N LEU A 33 -10.82 9.89 31.59
CA LEU A 33 -12.29 9.79 31.53
C LEU A 33 -13.00 10.08 32.86
N GLN A 34 -12.30 10.11 34.00
CA GLN A 34 -12.88 10.57 35.28
C GLN A 34 -13.14 12.09 35.27
N VAL A 35 -12.43 12.83 34.41
CA VAL A 35 -12.53 14.29 34.31
C VAL A 35 -13.13 14.72 32.98
N HIS A 36 -12.78 14.02 31.90
CA HIS A 36 -13.40 14.21 30.60
C HIS A 36 -14.77 13.53 30.63
N THR A 37 -15.86 14.28 30.74
CA THR A 37 -17.24 13.75 30.67
C THR A 37 -17.95 14.37 29.46
N PRO A 38 -19.01 13.73 28.91
CA PRO A 38 -19.71 14.27 27.75
C PRO A 38 -20.40 15.61 28.05
N GLU A 39 -20.74 15.91 29.32
CA GLU A 39 -21.38 17.17 29.72
C GLU A 39 -20.37 18.30 29.95
N ALA A 40 -19.20 17.98 30.53
CA ALA A 40 -18.23 18.99 30.94
C ALA A 40 -17.18 19.27 29.86
N LEU A 41 -16.70 18.22 29.20
CA LEU A 41 -15.60 18.26 28.23
C LEU A 41 -15.87 17.30 27.05
N PRO A 42 -16.97 17.47 26.29
CA PRO A 42 -17.42 16.54 25.26
C PRO A 42 -16.36 16.20 24.22
N SER A 43 -15.56 17.18 23.77
CA SER A 43 -14.54 16.94 22.74
C SER A 43 -13.39 16.10 23.29
N PHE A 44 -12.94 16.41 24.51
CA PHE A 44 -11.90 15.62 25.16
C PHE A 44 -12.37 14.21 25.51
N TRP A 45 -13.63 14.05 25.92
CA TRP A 45 -14.24 12.75 26.18
C TRP A 45 -14.26 11.90 24.91
N ALA A 46 -14.76 12.44 23.79
CA ALA A 46 -14.77 11.74 22.52
C ALA A 46 -13.36 11.39 22.03
N ARG A 47 -12.39 12.30 22.20
CA ARG A 47 -11.00 12.05 21.80
C ARG A 47 -10.37 10.94 22.63
N THR A 48 -10.61 10.93 23.93
CA THR A 48 -10.11 9.89 24.83
C THR A 48 -10.73 8.54 24.47
N HIS A 49 -12.03 8.48 24.13
CA HIS A 49 -12.66 7.25 23.64
C HIS A 49 -12.11 6.78 22.30
N ASN A 50 -11.91 7.67 21.32
CA ASN A 50 -11.28 7.30 20.05
C ASN A 50 -9.87 6.72 20.27
N ASN A 51 -9.07 7.34 21.15
CA ASN A 51 -7.73 6.83 21.49
C ASN A 51 -7.78 5.47 22.19
N LEU A 52 -8.70 5.28 23.13
CA LEU A 52 -8.93 3.98 23.76
C LEU A 52 -9.32 2.92 22.74
N GLY A 53 -10.19 3.25 21.80
CA GLY A 53 -10.59 2.35 20.72
C GLY A 53 -9.39 1.87 19.90
N VAL A 54 -8.50 2.79 19.49
CA VAL A 54 -7.26 2.45 18.76
C VAL A 54 -6.36 1.52 19.58
N ILE A 55 -6.24 1.78 20.89
CA ILE A 55 -5.44 0.93 21.77
C ILE A 55 -6.05 -0.47 21.89
N TYR A 56 -7.36 -0.57 22.10
CA TYR A 56 -8.04 -1.85 22.21
C TYR A 56 -7.91 -2.69 20.94
N VAL A 57 -7.97 -2.10 19.74
CA VAL A 57 -7.67 -2.81 18.49
C VAL A 57 -6.26 -3.41 18.49
N ARG A 58 -5.27 -2.70 19.05
CA ARG A 58 -3.85 -3.08 19.04
C ARG A 58 -3.40 -3.86 20.29
N ARG A 59 -4.29 -4.01 21.28
CA ARG A 59 -3.99 -4.66 22.55
C ARG A 59 -3.62 -6.12 22.33
N ILE A 60 -2.49 -6.52 22.94
CA ILE A 60 -1.90 -7.85 22.80
C ILE A 60 -2.43 -8.78 23.90
N SER A 61 -2.65 -8.25 25.10
CA SER A 61 -3.13 -8.99 26.27
C SER A 61 -4.65 -9.23 26.23
N GLY A 62 -5.10 -10.35 26.81
CA GLY A 62 -6.51 -10.71 26.94
C GLY A 62 -7.11 -11.33 25.68
N ASP A 63 -8.43 -11.54 25.70
CA ASP A 63 -9.14 -12.09 24.56
C ASP A 63 -9.28 -11.06 23.42
N LYS A 64 -8.98 -11.49 22.18
CA LYS A 64 -8.96 -10.59 21.01
C LYS A 64 -10.36 -10.10 20.65
N ALA A 65 -11.38 -10.95 20.78
CA ALA A 65 -12.75 -10.61 20.46
C ALA A 65 -13.29 -9.59 21.47
N GLU A 66 -13.07 -9.80 22.77
CA GLU A 66 -13.44 -8.84 23.82
C GLU A 66 -12.75 -7.48 23.65
N ASN A 67 -11.46 -7.49 23.27
CA ASN A 67 -10.72 -6.26 23.00
C ASN A 67 -11.34 -5.50 21.81
N LEU A 68 -11.74 -6.19 20.74
CA LEU A 68 -12.41 -5.56 19.60
C LEU A 68 -13.79 -5.01 19.97
N ASP A 69 -14.55 -5.72 20.82
CA ASP A 69 -15.87 -5.26 21.29
C ASP A 69 -15.73 -3.97 22.13
N LYS A 70 -14.70 -3.89 22.98
CA LYS A 70 -14.35 -2.65 23.69
C LYS A 70 -13.94 -1.52 22.75
N ALA A 71 -13.20 -1.85 21.68
CA ALA A 71 -12.79 -0.85 20.70
C ALA A 71 -13.99 -0.26 19.95
N ILE A 72 -14.89 -1.12 19.47
CA ILE A 72 -16.14 -0.73 18.79
C ILE A 72 -16.95 0.20 19.70
N ALA A 73 -17.19 -0.21 20.95
CA ALA A 73 -17.94 0.60 21.91
C ALA A 73 -17.29 1.96 22.20
N ALA A 74 -15.95 2.03 22.20
CA ALA A 74 -15.23 3.29 22.39
C ALA A 74 -15.36 4.21 21.16
N PHE A 75 -15.21 3.69 19.95
CA PHE A 75 -15.42 4.48 18.73
C PHE A 75 -16.87 4.98 18.61
N GLU A 76 -17.86 4.16 18.93
CA GLU A 76 -19.28 4.55 18.94
C GLU A 76 -19.54 5.68 19.94
N LYS A 77 -18.91 5.67 21.12
CA LYS A 77 -18.96 6.80 22.06
C LYS A 77 -18.37 8.07 21.46
N ALA A 78 -17.22 7.99 20.81
CA ALA A 78 -16.62 9.15 20.16
C ALA A 78 -17.54 9.74 19.06
N LEU A 79 -18.20 8.88 18.29
CA LEU A 79 -19.16 9.27 17.23
C LEU A 79 -20.48 9.88 17.76
N GLN A 80 -20.75 9.85 19.07
CA GLN A 80 -21.86 10.62 19.65
C GLN A 80 -21.59 12.12 19.67
N ILE A 81 -20.31 12.51 19.67
CA ILE A 81 -19.87 13.91 19.67
C ILE A 81 -19.35 14.33 18.30
N TYR A 82 -18.62 13.44 17.62
CA TYR A 82 -18.08 13.71 16.31
C TYR A 82 -19.15 13.55 15.24
N SER A 83 -19.34 14.58 14.41
CA SER A 83 -20.30 14.56 13.30
C SER A 83 -19.66 15.10 12.02
N PRO A 84 -20.17 14.73 10.83
CA PRO A 84 -19.65 15.25 9.57
C PRO A 84 -19.82 16.77 9.43
N GLU A 85 -20.81 17.37 10.09
CA GLU A 85 -21.06 18.82 10.05
C GLU A 85 -20.11 19.62 10.95
N THR A 86 -19.78 19.07 12.12
CA THR A 86 -19.08 19.82 13.17
C THR A 86 -17.60 19.51 13.25
N LEU A 87 -17.24 18.24 13.05
CA LEU A 87 -15.90 17.67 13.20
C LEU A 87 -15.61 16.61 12.12
N PRO A 88 -15.70 16.96 10.82
CA PRO A 88 -15.66 16.01 9.72
C PRO A 88 -14.42 15.11 9.70
N ILE A 89 -13.24 15.67 10.01
CA ILE A 89 -11.99 14.90 10.00
C ILE A 89 -11.97 13.88 11.14
N LEU A 90 -12.23 14.31 12.38
CA LEU A 90 -12.24 13.39 13.53
C LEU A 90 -13.33 12.33 13.39
N TRP A 91 -14.49 12.73 12.85
CA TRP A 91 -15.56 11.80 12.52
C TRP A 91 -15.08 10.77 11.49
N ALA A 92 -14.49 11.18 10.37
CA ALA A 92 -14.00 10.27 9.34
C ALA A 92 -12.84 9.37 9.82
N GLU A 93 -11.92 9.88 10.64
CA GLU A 93 -10.88 9.06 11.26
C GLU A 93 -11.47 8.01 12.21
N THR A 94 -12.47 8.40 12.99
CA THR A 94 -13.17 7.49 13.90
C THR A 94 -13.95 6.43 13.12
N GLN A 95 -14.60 6.80 12.01
CA GLN A 95 -15.27 5.87 11.10
C GLN A 95 -14.29 4.89 10.45
N MET A 96 -13.14 5.37 9.97
CA MET A 96 -12.08 4.51 9.45
C MET A 96 -11.61 3.50 10.52
N ASN A 97 -11.39 3.95 11.75
CA ASN A 97 -10.97 3.08 12.85
C ASN A 97 -12.05 2.07 13.25
N LEU A 98 -13.31 2.49 13.28
CA LEU A 98 -14.48 1.64 13.53
C LEU A 98 -14.61 0.56 12.46
N GLY A 99 -14.43 0.92 11.19
CA GLY A 99 -14.39 -0.03 10.08
C GLY A 99 -13.31 -1.09 10.25
N THR A 100 -12.12 -0.69 10.70
CA THR A 100 -11.00 -1.61 10.97
C THR A 100 -11.28 -2.53 12.15
N ALA A 101 -11.95 -2.04 13.20
CA ALA A 101 -12.36 -2.87 14.33
C ALA A 101 -13.40 -3.92 13.89
N TYR A 102 -14.41 -3.51 13.14
CA TYR A 102 -15.41 -4.42 12.57
C TYR A 102 -14.78 -5.44 11.62
N HIS A 103 -13.89 -5.02 10.71
CA HIS A 103 -13.15 -5.90 9.80
C HIS A 103 -12.33 -6.96 10.57
N SER A 104 -11.68 -6.55 11.66
CA SER A 104 -10.91 -7.46 12.52
C SER A 104 -11.80 -8.44 13.29
N ARG A 105 -13.09 -8.12 13.46
CA ARG A 105 -14.11 -8.91 14.16
C ARG A 105 -14.88 -9.86 13.22
N VAL A 106 -14.44 -10.03 11.97
CA VAL A 106 -15.03 -10.90 10.93
C VAL A 106 -14.75 -12.40 11.22
N SER A 107 -14.94 -12.85 12.47
CA SER A 107 -14.79 -14.24 12.90
C SER A 107 -16.06 -14.75 13.59
N GLY A 108 -16.43 -16.00 13.35
CA GLY A 108 -17.63 -16.63 13.94
C GLY A 108 -18.94 -16.33 13.20
N SER A 109 -20.06 -16.44 13.90
CA SER A 109 -21.43 -16.31 13.36
C SER A 109 -21.76 -14.93 12.79
N ASP A 110 -21.11 -13.88 13.29
CA ASP A 110 -21.48 -12.48 13.02
C ASP A 110 -20.67 -11.88 11.86
N ARG A 111 -20.02 -12.76 11.08
CA ARG A 111 -19.09 -12.39 9.99
C ARG A 111 -19.70 -11.41 9.00
N THR A 112 -20.90 -11.72 8.51
CA THR A 112 -21.57 -10.91 7.47
C THR A 112 -21.95 -9.54 8.00
N GLU A 113 -22.56 -9.48 9.18
CA GLU A 113 -22.99 -8.21 9.79
C GLU A 113 -21.80 -7.29 10.08
N ASN A 114 -20.71 -7.84 10.63
CA ASN A 114 -19.50 -7.06 10.89
C ASN A 114 -18.84 -6.57 9.58
N SER A 115 -18.85 -7.38 8.52
CA SER A 115 -18.36 -6.92 7.21
C SER A 115 -19.19 -5.77 6.64
N GLU A 116 -20.52 -5.84 6.72
CA GLU A 116 -21.41 -4.76 6.25
C GLU A 116 -21.20 -3.47 7.04
N LYS A 117 -21.08 -3.57 8.38
CA LYS A 117 -20.77 -2.44 9.25
C LYS A 117 -19.38 -1.85 8.93
N ALA A 118 -18.39 -2.68 8.64
CA ALA A 118 -17.06 -2.24 8.25
C ALA A 118 -17.09 -1.46 6.94
N ILE A 119 -17.73 -2.01 5.90
CA ILE A 119 -17.88 -1.36 4.58
C ILE A 119 -18.55 0.01 4.74
N LYS A 120 -19.67 0.07 5.46
CA LYS A 120 -20.40 1.32 5.69
C LYS A 120 -19.55 2.38 6.40
N ALA A 121 -18.79 1.99 7.42
CA ALA A 121 -17.92 2.91 8.14
C ALA A 121 -16.78 3.44 7.24
N TYR A 122 -16.21 2.58 6.37
CA TYR A 122 -15.22 3.00 5.39
C TYR A 122 -15.79 3.94 4.32
N GLU A 123 -16.98 3.64 3.78
CA GLU A 123 -17.68 4.53 2.84
C GLU A 123 -17.97 5.90 3.46
N GLN A 124 -18.37 5.93 4.73
CA GLN A 124 -18.55 7.16 5.50
C GLN A 124 -17.24 7.95 5.63
N ALA A 125 -16.12 7.30 5.92
CA ALA A 125 -14.82 7.97 5.98
C ALA A 125 -14.41 8.58 4.60
N LEU A 126 -14.74 7.90 3.50
CA LEU A 126 -14.47 8.35 2.13
C LEU A 126 -15.35 9.52 1.67
N THR A 127 -16.41 9.89 2.40
CA THR A 127 -17.15 11.14 2.11
C THR A 127 -16.37 12.39 2.53
N VAL A 128 -15.33 12.23 3.35
CA VAL A 128 -14.47 13.31 3.84
C VAL A 128 -13.07 13.20 3.28
N PHE A 129 -12.49 11.99 3.31
CA PHE A 129 -11.17 11.73 2.74
C PHE A 129 -11.28 11.45 1.25
N THR A 130 -10.62 12.28 0.45
CA THR A 130 -10.54 12.09 -1.00
C THR A 130 -9.13 11.67 -1.40
N PRO A 131 -8.95 10.89 -2.49
CA PRO A 131 -7.63 10.54 -2.99
C PRO A 131 -6.73 11.75 -3.20
N GLU A 132 -7.28 12.88 -3.66
CA GLU A 132 -6.53 14.09 -3.92
C GLU A 132 -6.10 14.79 -2.64
N ALA A 133 -6.94 14.83 -1.61
CA ALA A 133 -6.61 15.53 -0.36
C ALA A 133 -5.77 14.64 0.57
N ASP A 134 -6.18 13.39 0.74
CA ASP A 134 -5.74 12.47 1.79
C ASP A 134 -5.34 11.08 1.25
N PRO A 135 -4.43 11.00 0.26
CA PRO A 135 -4.15 9.75 -0.46
C PRO A 135 -3.64 8.62 0.45
N ILE A 136 -2.96 8.93 1.56
CA ILE A 136 -2.50 7.90 2.51
C ILE A 136 -3.68 7.28 3.27
N LYS A 137 -4.66 8.11 3.67
CA LYS A 137 -5.87 7.62 4.35
C LYS A 137 -6.74 6.82 3.39
N CYS A 138 -6.91 7.31 2.16
CA CYS A 138 -7.63 6.58 1.12
C CYS A 138 -6.96 5.25 0.77
N LEU A 139 -5.63 5.19 0.66
CA LEU A 139 -4.89 3.93 0.48
C LEU A 139 -5.27 2.91 1.55
N GLU A 140 -5.24 3.30 2.83
CA GLU A 140 -5.59 2.40 3.93
C GLU A 140 -7.05 1.94 3.89
N ILE A 141 -7.98 2.87 3.65
CA ILE A 141 -9.42 2.57 3.58
C ILE A 141 -9.73 1.63 2.41
N PHE A 142 -9.24 1.96 1.20
CA PHE A 142 -9.46 1.16 0.01
C PHE A 142 -8.77 -0.21 0.08
N GLN A 143 -7.60 -0.31 0.70
CA GLN A 143 -6.97 -1.60 0.97
C GLN A 143 -7.86 -2.48 1.85
N ASN A 144 -8.45 -1.92 2.91
CA ASN A 144 -9.32 -2.68 3.82
C ASN A 144 -10.66 -3.06 3.16
N LEU A 145 -11.26 -2.16 2.37
CA LEU A 145 -12.43 -2.48 1.54
C LEU A 145 -12.13 -3.60 0.54
N GLY A 146 -11.00 -3.51 -0.15
CA GLY A 146 -10.56 -4.55 -1.08
C GLY A 146 -10.38 -5.89 -0.38
N ASN A 147 -9.76 -5.91 0.79
CA ASN A 147 -9.60 -7.13 1.60
C ASN A 147 -10.93 -7.71 2.06
N LEU A 148 -11.89 -6.87 2.48
CA LEU A 148 -13.24 -7.32 2.83
C LEU A 148 -13.92 -8.03 1.66
N HIS A 149 -14.00 -7.37 0.50
CA HIS A 149 -14.59 -7.93 -0.70
C HIS A 149 -13.85 -9.19 -1.17
N PHE A 150 -12.52 -9.19 -1.09
CA PHE A 150 -11.69 -10.36 -1.41
C PHE A 150 -12.05 -11.55 -0.53
N THR A 151 -12.23 -11.34 0.79
CA THR A 151 -12.61 -12.43 1.71
C THR A 151 -14.06 -12.91 1.51
N GLN A 152 -14.93 -12.07 0.96
CA GLN A 152 -16.31 -12.40 0.62
C GLN A 152 -16.42 -13.13 -0.73
N GLY A 153 -15.37 -13.08 -1.57
CA GLY A 153 -15.40 -13.60 -2.93
C GLY A 153 -15.98 -12.61 -3.95
N ASP A 154 -16.24 -11.37 -3.56
CA ASP A 154 -16.69 -10.27 -4.43
C ASP A 154 -15.47 -9.71 -5.21
N TRP A 155 -14.92 -10.49 -6.13
CA TRP A 155 -13.65 -10.20 -6.79
C TRP A 155 -13.65 -8.87 -7.57
N GLU A 156 -14.73 -8.53 -8.28
CA GLU A 156 -14.81 -7.27 -9.03
C GLU A 156 -14.72 -6.05 -8.10
N LYS A 157 -15.48 -6.05 -7.00
CA LYS A 157 -15.41 -4.95 -6.01
C LYS A 157 -14.05 -4.90 -5.32
N ALA A 158 -13.43 -6.07 -5.09
CA ALA A 158 -12.09 -6.13 -4.54
C ALA A 158 -11.08 -5.47 -5.49
N ILE A 159 -11.17 -5.77 -6.79
CA ILE A 159 -10.33 -5.16 -7.84
C ILE A 159 -10.52 -3.64 -7.87
N ASP A 160 -11.77 -3.16 -7.86
CA ASP A 160 -12.07 -1.73 -7.88
C ASP A 160 -11.49 -1.01 -6.66
N ALA A 161 -11.64 -1.60 -5.47
CA ALA A 161 -11.05 -1.05 -4.25
C ALA A 161 -9.52 -1.07 -4.30
N TYR A 162 -8.90 -2.17 -4.75
CA TYR A 162 -7.45 -2.24 -4.88
C TYR A 162 -6.89 -1.26 -5.92
N GLU A 163 -7.59 -1.02 -7.03
CA GLU A 163 -7.19 -0.03 -8.04
C GLU A 163 -7.18 1.39 -7.46
N ASN A 164 -8.20 1.73 -6.65
CA ASN A 164 -8.24 3.00 -5.93
C ASN A 164 -7.12 3.12 -4.88
N ALA A 165 -6.84 2.04 -4.14
CA ALA A 165 -5.73 1.99 -3.20
C ALA A 165 -4.38 2.20 -3.91
N ILE A 166 -4.16 1.52 -5.03
CA ILE A 166 -2.96 1.64 -5.87
C ILE A 166 -2.79 3.07 -6.39
N THR A 167 -3.86 3.68 -6.88
CA THR A 167 -3.83 5.07 -7.35
C THR A 167 -3.48 6.03 -6.21
N ALA A 168 -4.05 5.83 -5.03
CA ALA A 168 -3.75 6.62 -3.84
C ALA A 168 -2.31 6.40 -3.35
N ALA A 169 -1.76 5.18 -3.47
CA ALA A 169 -0.35 4.92 -3.19
C ALA A 169 0.59 5.64 -4.17
N GLU A 170 0.31 5.58 -5.47
CA GLU A 170 1.10 6.30 -6.49
C GLU A 170 1.09 7.81 -6.26
N LEU A 171 -0.07 8.36 -5.91
CA LEU A 171 -0.22 9.78 -5.60
C LEU A 171 0.48 10.17 -4.29
N SER A 172 0.42 9.32 -3.26
CA SER A 172 1.16 9.54 -2.02
C SER A 172 2.66 9.54 -2.27
N ARG A 173 3.14 8.61 -3.11
CA ARG A 173 4.55 8.49 -3.48
C ARG A 173 5.05 9.71 -4.26
N SER A 174 4.29 10.18 -5.25
CA SER A 174 4.69 11.35 -6.04
C SER A 174 4.78 12.62 -5.20
N ARG A 175 4.06 12.68 -4.07
CA ARG A 175 4.10 13.78 -3.10
C ARG A 175 5.13 13.62 -1.99
N ALA A 176 5.63 12.41 -1.77
CA ALA A 176 6.57 12.15 -0.69
C ALA A 176 7.91 12.86 -0.95
N THR A 177 8.40 13.58 0.06
CA THR A 177 9.59 14.44 -0.03
C THR A 177 10.90 13.71 0.18
N THR A 178 10.87 12.55 0.82
CA THR A 178 12.05 11.75 1.18
C THR A 178 11.93 10.34 0.62
N ASP A 179 13.05 9.74 0.24
CA ASP A 179 13.09 8.35 -0.23
C ASP A 179 12.54 7.37 0.81
N GLU A 180 12.83 7.58 2.09
CA GLU A 180 12.32 6.73 3.17
C GLU A 180 10.77 6.68 3.19
N ASN A 181 10.11 7.83 3.00
CA ASN A 181 8.65 7.87 2.92
C ASN A 181 8.11 7.25 1.63
N ARG A 182 8.78 7.46 0.49
CA ARG A 182 8.43 6.79 -0.77
C ARG A 182 8.49 5.27 -0.62
N GLN A 183 9.57 4.76 -0.05
CA GLN A 183 9.78 3.34 0.21
C GLN A 183 8.70 2.78 1.16
N LYS A 184 8.41 3.46 2.28
CA LYS A 184 7.36 3.02 3.23
C LYS A 184 5.97 2.95 2.58
N ILE A 185 5.64 3.89 1.69
CA ILE A 185 4.37 3.88 0.95
C ILE A 185 4.32 2.67 0.01
N MET A 186 5.41 2.40 -0.71
CA MET A 186 5.46 1.27 -1.64
C MET A 186 5.43 -0.09 -0.93
N GLU A 187 6.17 -0.24 0.16
CA GLU A 187 6.16 -1.45 0.99
C GLU A 187 4.74 -1.83 1.41
N LYS A 188 3.91 -0.85 1.77
CA LYS A 188 2.49 -1.06 2.07
C LYS A 188 1.69 -1.44 0.82
N ALA A 189 1.95 -0.80 -0.32
CA ALA A 189 1.23 -1.04 -1.56
C ALA A 189 1.54 -2.40 -2.22
N ILE A 190 2.69 -3.04 -1.94
CA ILE A 190 3.06 -4.35 -2.52
C ILE A 190 1.96 -5.39 -2.27
N ALA A 191 1.44 -5.46 -1.04
CA ALA A 191 0.38 -6.41 -0.69
C ALA A 191 -0.91 -6.17 -1.49
N VAL A 192 -1.20 -4.89 -1.81
CA VAL A 192 -2.36 -4.49 -2.61
C VAL A 192 -2.23 -5.00 -4.04
N TYR A 193 -1.07 -4.84 -4.69
CA TYR A 193 -0.82 -5.40 -6.03
C TYR A 193 -1.00 -6.91 -6.04
N GLN A 194 -0.42 -7.61 -5.06
CA GLN A 194 -0.49 -9.06 -5.00
C GLN A 194 -1.93 -9.56 -4.87
N LYS A 195 -2.77 -8.89 -4.07
CA LYS A 195 -4.18 -9.24 -3.92
C LYS A 195 -5.00 -8.87 -5.16
N GLN A 196 -4.72 -7.75 -5.83
CA GLN A 196 -5.38 -7.41 -7.09
C GLN A 196 -5.05 -8.42 -8.21
N VAL A 197 -3.79 -8.83 -8.33
CA VAL A 197 -3.35 -9.90 -9.26
C VAL A 197 -4.14 -11.18 -8.99
N GLN A 198 -4.23 -11.59 -7.73
CA GLN A 198 -4.99 -12.79 -7.36
C GLN A 198 -6.49 -12.64 -7.66
N ALA A 199 -7.07 -11.46 -7.44
CA ALA A 199 -8.47 -11.21 -7.75
C ALA A 199 -8.74 -11.30 -9.27
N HIS A 200 -7.86 -10.72 -10.11
CA HIS A 200 -7.95 -10.87 -11.58
C HIS A 200 -7.86 -12.33 -12.03
N ILE A 201 -6.97 -13.11 -11.41
CA ILE A 201 -6.85 -14.56 -11.66
C ILE A 201 -8.15 -15.29 -11.34
N ASN A 202 -8.79 -14.98 -10.20
CA ASN A 202 -10.01 -15.64 -9.77
C ASN A 202 -11.19 -15.41 -10.73
N ILE A 203 -11.22 -14.27 -11.43
CA ILE A 203 -12.20 -13.96 -12.49
C ILE A 203 -11.68 -14.21 -13.91
N GLN A 204 -10.55 -14.91 -14.05
CA GLN A 204 -9.93 -15.30 -15.32
C GLN A 204 -9.54 -14.13 -16.24
N GLN A 205 -9.26 -12.95 -15.67
CA GLN A 205 -8.72 -11.78 -16.37
C GLN A 205 -7.19 -11.82 -16.38
N TRP A 206 -6.63 -12.79 -17.10
CA TRP A 206 -5.20 -13.09 -17.11
C TRP A 206 -4.36 -11.93 -17.66
N ASP A 207 -4.85 -11.25 -18.70
CA ASP A 207 -4.23 -10.05 -19.27
C ASP A 207 -4.05 -8.95 -18.23
N LYS A 208 -5.10 -8.66 -17.45
CA LYS A 208 -5.07 -7.67 -16.38
C LYS A 208 -4.19 -8.07 -15.21
N ALA A 209 -4.11 -9.36 -14.90
CA ALA A 209 -3.15 -9.86 -13.92
C ALA A 209 -1.70 -9.55 -14.35
N ILE A 210 -1.34 -9.80 -15.63
CA ILE A 210 0.00 -9.49 -16.15
C ILE A 210 0.25 -7.97 -16.16
N GLU A 211 -0.69 -7.16 -16.63
CA GLU A 211 -0.57 -5.69 -16.62
C GLU A 211 -0.30 -5.18 -15.19
N THR A 212 -1.00 -5.74 -14.19
CA THR A 212 -0.82 -5.39 -12.77
C THR A 212 0.54 -5.83 -12.24
N ILE A 213 1.02 -7.02 -12.62
CA ILE A 213 2.36 -7.51 -12.27
C ILE A 213 3.44 -6.55 -12.81
N GLU A 214 3.35 -6.17 -14.09
CA GLU A 214 4.32 -5.25 -14.69
C GLU A 214 4.25 -3.86 -14.05
N ARG A 215 3.04 -3.37 -13.78
CA ARG A 215 2.83 -2.11 -13.06
C ARG A 215 3.51 -2.13 -11.67
N SER A 216 3.44 -3.27 -10.96
CA SER A 216 4.12 -3.49 -9.67
C SER A 216 5.65 -3.57 -9.80
N LYS A 217 6.17 -4.25 -10.83
CA LYS A 217 7.63 -4.40 -11.05
C LYS A 217 8.30 -3.11 -11.53
N ALA A 218 7.68 -2.42 -12.49
CA ALA A 218 8.18 -1.15 -13.01
C ALA A 218 8.33 -0.11 -11.89
N ARG A 219 7.46 -0.14 -10.87
CA ARG A 219 7.59 0.67 -9.66
C ARG A 219 8.85 0.38 -8.87
N ASN A 220 9.05 -0.88 -8.51
CA ASN A 220 10.26 -1.28 -7.78
C ASN A 220 11.53 -0.91 -8.55
N LEU A 221 11.51 -1.02 -9.88
CA LEU A 221 12.65 -0.63 -10.72
C LEU A 221 12.88 0.89 -10.74
N VAL A 222 11.83 1.70 -10.92
CA VAL A 222 11.95 3.17 -10.84
C VAL A 222 12.50 3.60 -9.48
N GLU A 223 12.14 2.92 -8.39
CA GLU A 223 12.68 3.20 -7.05
C GLU A 223 14.18 2.91 -6.94
N LEU A 224 14.64 1.75 -7.44
CA LEU A 224 16.07 1.44 -7.49
C LEU A 224 16.86 2.46 -8.33
N LEU A 225 16.23 3.02 -9.37
CA LEU A 225 16.82 4.02 -10.25
C LEU A 225 16.77 5.45 -9.66
N THR A 226 15.74 5.79 -8.88
CA THR A 226 15.53 7.13 -8.30
C THR A 226 16.41 7.42 -7.08
N ASN A 227 17.05 6.41 -6.48
CA ASN A 227 18.16 6.60 -5.53
C ASN A 227 19.40 7.28 -6.15
N ARG A 228 19.40 7.53 -7.47
CA ARG A 228 20.32 8.44 -8.14
C ARG A 228 19.53 9.71 -8.45
N ASP A 229 19.82 10.81 -7.76
CA ASP A 229 19.16 12.11 -7.92
C ASP A 229 19.00 12.51 -9.38
N PHE A 230 17.84 12.25 -9.98
CA PHE A 230 17.52 12.75 -11.32
C PHE A 230 16.81 14.08 -11.18
N TYR A 231 17.56 15.15 -11.39
CA TYR A 231 17.00 16.40 -11.92
C TYR A 231 16.62 16.16 -13.41
N PRO A 232 15.69 16.95 -13.96
CA PRO A 232 15.48 16.95 -15.40
C PRO A 232 16.83 17.19 -16.12
N LYS A 233 17.07 16.52 -17.25
CA LYS A 233 18.32 16.66 -18.01
C LYS A 233 18.67 18.13 -18.31
N ASP A 234 19.96 18.40 -18.56
CA ASP A 234 20.50 19.76 -18.78
C ASP A 234 19.84 20.55 -19.93
N ASN A 235 19.10 19.87 -20.81
CA ASN A 235 18.34 20.49 -21.90
C ASN A 235 16.99 21.09 -21.46
N VAL A 236 16.58 20.94 -20.21
CA VAL A 236 15.35 21.52 -19.65
C VAL A 236 15.61 22.97 -19.21
N PRO A 237 14.74 23.93 -19.56
CA PRO A 237 14.91 25.32 -19.15
C PRO A 237 15.06 25.49 -17.64
N GLN A 238 16.06 26.26 -17.20
CA GLN A 238 16.35 26.48 -15.78
C GLN A 238 15.16 27.10 -15.01
N GLU A 239 14.33 27.90 -15.68
CA GLU A 239 13.09 28.45 -15.09
C GLU A 239 12.11 27.34 -14.68
N MET A 240 11.96 26.30 -15.51
CA MET A 240 11.10 25.15 -15.20
C MET A 240 11.67 24.32 -14.05
N VAL A 241 12.99 24.13 -14.02
CA VAL A 241 13.67 23.43 -12.91
C VAL A 241 13.53 24.23 -11.60
N ALA A 242 13.70 25.55 -11.65
CA ALA A 242 13.54 26.41 -10.48
C ALA A 242 12.10 26.43 -9.96
N GLU A 243 11.10 26.46 -10.85
CA GLU A 243 9.69 26.39 -10.45
C GLU A 243 9.33 25.01 -9.89
N LEU A 244 9.83 23.92 -10.50
CA LEU A 244 9.70 22.57 -9.96
C LEU A 244 10.26 22.48 -8.53
N ASP A 245 11.46 23.03 -8.30
CA ASP A 245 12.10 23.04 -6.97
C ASP A 245 11.34 23.90 -5.96
N ARG A 246 10.79 25.02 -6.40
CA ARG A 246 9.95 25.89 -5.57
C ARG A 246 8.68 25.14 -5.15
N LEU A 247 7.99 24.50 -6.08
CA LEU A 247 6.74 23.76 -5.83
C LEU A 247 6.99 22.54 -4.94
N ARG A 248 8.08 21.80 -5.17
CA ARG A 248 8.51 20.67 -4.32
C ARG A 248 8.83 21.09 -2.88
N ARG A 249 9.19 22.36 -2.65
CA ARG A 249 9.41 22.92 -1.30
C ARG A 249 8.14 23.53 -0.69
N SER A 250 7.31 24.21 -1.49
CA SER A 250 6.11 24.91 -1.00
C SER A 250 4.99 23.95 -0.61
N ILE A 251 4.72 22.92 -1.43
CA ILE A 251 3.62 21.98 -1.22
C ILE A 251 3.73 21.28 0.15
N PRO A 252 4.88 20.70 0.55
CA PRO A 252 5.01 20.09 1.88
C PRO A 252 4.90 21.09 3.03
N SER A 253 5.31 22.34 2.82
CA SER A 253 5.16 23.41 3.81
C SER A 253 3.69 23.77 4.02
N LEU A 254 2.93 23.91 2.93
CA LEU A 254 1.49 24.15 2.96
C LEU A 254 0.73 22.99 3.62
N GLU A 255 1.11 21.74 3.31
CA GLU A 255 0.54 20.55 3.95
C GLU A 255 0.77 20.54 5.46
N ARG A 256 1.99 20.87 5.93
CA ARG A 256 2.28 20.99 7.37
C ARG A 256 1.48 22.10 8.04
N GLN A 257 1.37 23.26 7.40
CA GLN A 257 0.59 24.38 7.93
C GLN A 257 -0.89 24.01 8.04
N LEU A 258 -1.43 23.35 7.01
CA LEU A 258 -2.81 22.87 7.01
C LEU A 258 -3.02 21.86 8.15
N GLN A 259 -2.10 20.94 8.37
CA GLN A 259 -2.16 20.00 9.50
C GLN A 259 -2.21 20.70 10.86
N VAL A 260 -1.35 21.70 11.09
CA VAL A 260 -1.35 22.47 12.35
C VAL A 260 -2.69 23.18 12.57
N ILE A 261 -3.26 23.80 11.53
CA ILE A 261 -4.57 24.45 11.63
C ILE A 261 -5.67 23.43 11.92
N MET A 262 -5.60 22.24 11.32
CA MET A 262 -6.53 21.14 11.60
C MET A 262 -6.43 20.67 13.06
N ASP A 263 -5.22 20.51 13.59
CA ASP A 263 -4.98 20.13 14.99
C ASP A 263 -5.52 21.21 15.95
N GLN A 264 -5.32 22.48 15.63
CA GLN A 264 -5.86 23.59 16.42
C GLN A 264 -7.40 23.60 16.40
N LEU A 265 -8.02 23.43 15.24
CA LEU A 265 -9.47 23.31 15.13
C LEU A 265 -10.03 22.15 15.95
N SER A 266 -9.29 21.03 16.06
CA SER A 266 -9.67 19.88 16.88
C SER A 266 -9.60 20.16 18.40
N GLY A 267 -8.68 21.01 18.85
CA GLY A 267 -8.44 21.32 20.27
C GLY A 267 -9.20 22.53 20.82
N SER A 268 -9.75 23.40 19.96
CA SER A 268 -10.29 24.72 20.35
C SER A 268 -11.73 24.72 20.90
N ILE A 269 -12.38 23.56 21.02
CA ILE A 269 -13.85 23.49 21.03
C ILE A 269 -14.49 24.06 22.30
N GLU A 270 -13.78 24.20 23.41
CA GLU A 270 -14.46 24.47 24.69
C GLU A 270 -14.30 25.88 25.27
N LYS A 271 -13.51 26.79 24.66
CA LYS A 271 -13.39 28.17 25.22
C LYS A 271 -13.41 29.36 24.26
N GLN A 272 -13.27 29.22 22.94
CA GLN A 272 -13.11 30.40 22.07
C GLN A 272 -13.81 30.28 20.70
N GLN A 273 -15.14 30.40 20.68
CA GLN A 273 -15.91 30.65 19.45
C GLN A 273 -15.37 31.81 18.57
N PRO A 274 -14.78 32.91 19.11
CA PRO A 274 -14.27 34.00 18.27
C PRO A 274 -13.03 33.63 17.42
N GLN A 275 -12.25 32.62 17.81
CA GLN A 275 -11.02 32.22 17.10
C GLN A 275 -11.23 31.12 16.06
N ARG A 276 -12.40 30.45 16.08
CA ARG A 276 -12.72 29.36 15.15
C ARG A 276 -12.92 29.85 13.71
N LEU A 277 -13.65 30.95 13.52
CA LEU A 277 -13.94 31.50 12.19
C LEU A 277 -12.66 31.94 11.44
N PRO A 278 -11.68 32.62 12.07
CA PRO A 278 -10.36 32.84 11.47
C PRO A 278 -9.64 31.56 11.07
N LEU A 279 -9.63 30.53 11.94
CA LEU A 279 -8.96 29.26 11.66
C LEU A 279 -9.63 28.49 10.51
N GLU A 280 -10.96 28.50 10.41
CA GLU A 280 -11.69 27.90 9.28
C GLU A 280 -11.41 28.62 7.96
N LYS A 281 -11.31 29.95 7.98
CA LYS A 281 -10.89 30.75 6.81
C LYS A 281 -9.45 30.43 6.41
N SER A 282 -8.53 30.35 7.37
CA SER A 282 -7.14 29.95 7.12
C SER A 282 -7.05 28.53 6.55
N ARG A 283 -7.84 27.59 7.08
CA ARG A 283 -7.95 26.22 6.54
C ARG A 283 -8.40 26.23 5.08
N GLN A 284 -9.47 26.97 4.77
CA GLN A 284 -9.99 27.04 3.41
C GLN A 284 -8.97 27.64 2.44
N ARG A 285 -8.36 28.76 2.82
CA ARG A 285 -7.30 29.41 2.04
C ARG A 285 -6.11 28.48 1.79
N LEU A 286 -5.62 27.79 2.82
CA LEU A 286 -4.50 26.85 2.67
C LEU A 286 -4.87 25.67 1.77
N LYS A 287 -6.12 25.19 1.79
CA LYS A 287 -6.59 24.15 0.86
C LYS A 287 -6.56 24.65 -0.59
N GLU A 288 -7.03 25.86 -0.84
CA GLU A 288 -7.03 26.48 -2.18
C GLU A 288 -5.60 26.69 -2.69
N GLU A 289 -4.71 27.30 -1.88
CA GLU A 289 -3.30 27.51 -2.24
C GLU A 289 -2.56 26.18 -2.51
N LEU A 290 -2.85 25.15 -1.71
CA LEU A 290 -2.29 23.81 -1.90
C LEU A 290 -2.79 23.16 -3.19
N GLN A 291 -4.09 23.30 -3.50
CA GLN A 291 -4.67 22.78 -4.74
C GLN A 291 -4.05 23.47 -5.96
N GLU A 292 -3.93 24.81 -5.93
CA GLU A 292 -3.32 25.60 -7.00
C GLU A 292 -1.85 25.21 -7.22
N SER A 293 -1.06 25.12 -6.14
CA SER A 293 0.35 24.71 -6.21
C SER A 293 0.51 23.31 -6.82
N ARG A 294 -0.40 22.38 -6.51
CA ARG A 294 -0.41 21.03 -7.09
C ARG A 294 -0.78 21.03 -8.56
N GLN A 295 -1.71 21.89 -8.98
CA GLN A 295 -2.04 22.05 -10.40
C GLN A 295 -0.84 22.60 -11.17
N GLN A 296 -0.18 23.64 -10.65
CA GLN A 296 1.04 24.22 -11.23
C GLN A 296 2.15 23.17 -11.34
N LEU A 297 2.31 22.30 -10.34
CA LEU A 297 3.29 21.21 -10.40
C LEU A 297 3.02 20.26 -11.58
N ASN A 298 1.76 19.85 -11.77
CA ASN A 298 1.39 19.00 -12.91
C ASN A 298 1.63 19.71 -14.25
N GLU A 299 1.34 21.01 -14.34
CA GLU A 299 1.59 21.80 -15.55
C GLU A 299 3.09 21.87 -15.87
N VAL A 300 3.94 22.17 -14.88
CA VAL A 300 5.41 22.19 -15.04
C VAL A 300 5.92 20.81 -15.47
N LEU A 301 5.45 19.72 -14.85
CA LEU A 301 5.84 18.36 -15.23
C LEU A 301 5.45 18.05 -16.69
N ASN A 302 4.27 18.48 -17.14
CA ASN A 302 3.83 18.32 -18.53
C ASN A 302 4.67 19.17 -19.50
N GLN A 303 5.10 20.36 -19.09
CA GLN A 303 5.99 21.23 -19.89
C GLN A 303 7.41 20.67 -19.99
N ILE A 304 7.88 19.92 -18.98
CA ILE A 304 9.19 19.25 -19.01
C ILE A 304 9.17 18.04 -19.96
N LYS A 305 8.01 17.37 -20.13
CA LYS A 305 7.87 16.12 -20.90
C LYS A 305 8.47 16.14 -22.32
N PRO A 306 8.33 17.20 -23.14
CA PRO A 306 8.95 17.26 -24.47
C PRO A 306 10.48 17.34 -24.44
N PHE A 307 11.06 17.90 -23.38
CA PHE A 307 12.50 18.07 -23.24
C PHE A 307 13.17 16.82 -22.64
N ASP A 308 12.53 16.23 -21.64
CA ASP A 308 12.99 14.99 -21.02
C ASP A 308 11.84 13.99 -20.84
N PRO A 309 11.48 13.24 -21.90
CA PRO A 309 10.42 12.23 -21.84
C PRO A 309 10.71 11.16 -20.77
N SER A 310 11.98 10.84 -20.52
CA SER A 310 12.39 9.87 -19.49
C SER A 310 12.18 10.37 -18.07
N PHE A 311 12.21 11.68 -17.82
CA PHE A 311 11.95 12.24 -16.50
C PHE A 311 10.53 11.96 -16.02
N ASN A 312 9.54 12.00 -16.92
CA ASN A 312 8.15 11.68 -16.58
C ASN A 312 7.98 10.24 -16.06
N LEU A 313 8.73 9.29 -16.60
CA LEU A 313 8.71 7.88 -16.17
C LEU A 313 9.20 7.69 -14.72
N THR A 314 9.99 8.63 -14.20
CA THR A 314 10.39 8.62 -12.78
C THR A 314 9.27 9.13 -11.85
N GLN A 315 8.41 10.00 -12.38
CA GLN A 315 7.33 10.66 -11.62
C GLN A 315 6.02 9.86 -11.65
N LYS A 316 5.65 9.34 -12.83
CA LYS A 316 4.44 8.54 -13.04
C LYS A 316 4.75 7.33 -13.92
N ILE A 317 4.34 6.15 -13.45
CA ILE A 317 4.51 4.91 -14.21
C ILE A 317 3.27 4.70 -15.05
N GLU A 318 3.46 4.72 -16.37
CA GLU A 318 2.41 4.37 -17.31
C GLU A 318 2.26 2.83 -17.33
N THR A 319 1.02 2.36 -17.21
CA THR A 319 0.72 0.93 -17.26
C THR A 319 0.87 0.45 -18.70
N ILE A 320 1.78 -0.48 -18.95
CA ILE A 320 1.89 -1.15 -20.25
C ILE A 320 0.71 -2.11 -20.43
N ARG A 321 0.06 -2.06 -21.60
CA ARG A 321 -1.04 -2.96 -21.95
C ARG A 321 -0.50 -4.33 -22.29
N PHE A 322 -1.26 -5.39 -22.03
CA PHE A 322 -0.81 -6.75 -22.33
C PHE A 322 -0.43 -6.93 -23.81
N GLN A 323 -1.18 -6.33 -24.72
CA GLN A 323 -0.90 -6.36 -26.17
C GLN A 323 0.43 -5.69 -26.53
N GLU A 324 0.81 -4.63 -25.81
CA GLU A 324 2.12 -3.99 -25.98
C GLU A 324 3.23 -4.91 -25.48
N ILE A 325 3.03 -5.60 -24.36
CA ILE A 325 3.96 -6.64 -23.87
C ILE A 325 4.15 -7.74 -24.93
N GLN A 326 3.05 -8.23 -25.53
CA GLN A 326 3.11 -9.25 -26.59
C GLN A 326 3.90 -8.77 -27.81
N SER A 327 3.79 -7.48 -28.16
CA SER A 327 4.51 -6.90 -29.29
C SER A 327 6.04 -6.85 -29.10
N LEU A 328 6.53 -7.02 -27.87
CA LEU A 328 7.97 -7.10 -27.56
C LEU A 328 8.58 -8.48 -27.85
N VAL A 329 7.75 -9.48 -28.17
CA VAL A 329 8.15 -10.88 -28.37
C VAL A 329 7.83 -11.28 -29.81
N ASP A 330 8.76 -11.96 -30.48
CA ASP A 330 8.57 -12.48 -31.85
C ASP A 330 7.83 -13.84 -31.86
N GLU A 331 7.42 -14.29 -33.05
CA GLU A 331 6.58 -15.49 -33.23
C GLU A 331 7.26 -16.77 -32.73
N GLN A 332 8.59 -16.79 -32.60
CA GLN A 332 9.38 -17.96 -32.21
C GLN A 332 9.91 -17.86 -30.77
N THR A 333 9.53 -16.81 -30.04
CA THR A 333 10.01 -16.55 -28.68
C THR A 333 8.89 -16.75 -27.66
N ALA A 334 9.19 -17.42 -26.55
CA ALA A 334 8.33 -17.46 -25.38
C ALA A 334 8.98 -16.70 -24.23
N MET A 335 8.21 -15.86 -23.56
CA MET A 335 8.64 -15.15 -22.36
C MET A 335 8.03 -15.81 -21.13
N ILE A 336 8.90 -16.27 -20.23
CA ILE A 336 8.53 -16.88 -18.96
C ILE A 336 8.77 -15.87 -17.86
N GLN A 337 7.71 -15.54 -17.14
CA GLN A 337 7.74 -14.54 -16.08
C GLN A 337 7.30 -15.17 -14.76
N TRP A 338 8.13 -15.02 -13.73
CA TRP A 338 7.77 -15.40 -12.38
C TRP A 338 7.28 -14.19 -11.58
N TYR A 339 6.36 -14.41 -10.64
CA TYR A 339 5.88 -13.39 -9.70
C TYR A 339 5.44 -14.02 -8.38
N PHE A 340 5.86 -13.45 -7.24
CA PHE A 340 5.44 -13.94 -5.93
C PHE A 340 4.18 -13.20 -5.49
N THR A 341 3.10 -13.94 -5.26
CA THR A 341 1.90 -13.47 -4.57
C THR A 341 1.98 -13.83 -3.08
N GLY A 342 1.01 -13.37 -2.29
CA GLY A 342 0.86 -13.83 -0.91
C GLY A 342 0.61 -15.35 -0.81
N ASP A 343 0.01 -15.94 -1.85
CA ASP A 343 -0.50 -17.31 -1.85
C ASP A 343 0.44 -18.32 -2.55
N GLY A 344 1.41 -17.83 -3.34
CA GLY A 344 2.39 -18.68 -4.04
C GLY A 344 3.27 -17.95 -5.06
N LEU A 345 4.00 -18.71 -5.86
CA LEU A 345 4.71 -18.29 -7.08
C LEU A 345 3.81 -18.51 -8.30
N LEU A 346 3.51 -17.41 -8.97
CA LEU A 346 2.91 -17.38 -10.30
C LEU A 346 3.97 -17.51 -11.36
N THR A 347 3.73 -18.39 -12.33
CA THR A 347 4.48 -18.46 -13.58
C THR A 347 3.56 -18.08 -14.73
N SER A 348 4.01 -17.16 -15.56
CA SER A 348 3.26 -16.71 -16.74
C SER A 348 4.08 -16.98 -17.99
N ILE A 349 3.44 -17.60 -18.99
CA ILE A 349 4.01 -17.80 -20.32
C ILE A 349 3.33 -16.82 -21.26
N ILE A 350 4.13 -15.97 -21.90
CA ILE A 350 3.68 -14.91 -22.80
C ILE A 350 4.31 -15.15 -24.17
N THR A 351 3.45 -15.20 -25.19
CA THR A 351 3.81 -15.36 -26.61
C THR A 351 3.23 -14.18 -27.40
N GLN A 352 3.71 -13.97 -28.63
CA GLN A 352 3.23 -12.87 -29.49
C GLN A 352 1.71 -12.95 -29.78
N HIS A 353 1.15 -14.16 -29.80
CA HIS A 353 -0.26 -14.42 -30.03
C HIS A 353 -0.88 -15.24 -28.91
N GLY A 354 -2.18 -15.05 -28.69
CA GLY A 354 -2.98 -15.79 -27.70
C GLY A 354 -3.09 -15.10 -26.34
N SER A 355 -3.92 -15.67 -25.47
CA SER A 355 -4.01 -15.26 -24.07
C SER A 355 -2.78 -15.74 -23.29
N PRO A 356 -2.33 -15.02 -22.25
CA PRO A 356 -1.22 -15.50 -21.44
C PRO A 356 -1.63 -16.79 -20.73
N VAL A 357 -0.73 -17.76 -20.71
CA VAL A 357 -0.94 -18.98 -19.93
C VAL A 357 -0.38 -18.73 -18.55
N ILE A 358 -1.28 -18.62 -17.57
CA ILE A 358 -0.91 -18.47 -16.17
C ILE A 358 -0.91 -19.85 -15.53
N PHE A 359 0.29 -20.31 -15.19
CA PHE A 359 0.53 -21.50 -14.41
C PHE A 359 0.75 -21.08 -12.95
N ALA A 360 -0.21 -21.33 -12.08
CA ALA A 360 0.03 -21.24 -10.65
C ALA A 360 0.95 -22.42 -10.28
N SER A 361 2.27 -22.19 -10.19
CA SER A 361 3.20 -23.31 -10.04
C SER A 361 3.28 -23.84 -8.61
N SER A 362 2.70 -23.14 -7.64
CA SER A 362 3.00 -23.43 -6.23
C SER A 362 1.84 -23.13 -5.29
N SER A 363 1.54 -24.13 -4.48
CA SER A 363 0.80 -23.99 -3.24
C SER A 363 1.62 -23.19 -2.20
N ALA A 364 0.99 -22.78 -1.09
CA ALA A 364 1.72 -22.17 0.03
C ALA A 364 2.93 -23.00 0.51
N LYS A 365 2.84 -24.33 0.37
CA LYS A 365 3.91 -25.27 0.72
C LYS A 365 5.12 -25.16 -0.22
N ASP A 366 4.88 -25.01 -1.52
CA ASP A 366 5.94 -24.86 -2.51
C ASP A 366 6.66 -23.50 -2.37
N ARG A 367 5.96 -22.48 -1.83
CA ARG A 367 6.58 -21.22 -1.42
C ARG A 367 7.56 -21.42 -0.27
N GLU A 368 7.18 -22.17 0.78
CA GLU A 368 8.08 -22.50 1.89
C GLU A 368 9.34 -23.21 1.38
N VAL A 369 9.17 -24.24 0.54
CA VAL A 369 10.30 -24.95 -0.09
C VAL A 369 11.23 -24.01 -0.86
N PHE A 370 10.69 -23.05 -1.61
CA PHE A 370 11.50 -22.06 -2.31
C PHE A 370 12.31 -21.18 -1.33
N PHE A 371 11.69 -20.69 -0.25
CA PHE A 371 12.40 -19.83 0.72
C PHE A 371 13.43 -20.60 1.53
N ASP A 372 13.16 -21.86 1.88
CA ASP A 372 14.14 -22.76 2.52
C ASP A 372 15.35 -22.99 1.59
N TRP A 373 15.09 -23.20 0.30
CA TRP A 373 16.15 -23.30 -0.71
C TRP A 373 16.98 -22.02 -0.79
N VAL A 374 16.33 -20.84 -0.80
CA VAL A 374 17.03 -19.54 -0.85
C VAL A 374 17.93 -19.37 0.38
N GLU A 375 17.43 -19.68 1.58
CA GLU A 375 18.21 -19.56 2.81
C GLU A 375 19.45 -20.46 2.76
N LYS A 376 19.29 -21.72 2.33
CA LYS A 376 20.38 -22.67 2.16
C LYS A 376 21.39 -22.20 1.10
N TYR A 377 20.92 -21.73 -0.04
CA TYR A 377 21.75 -21.26 -1.15
C TYR A 377 22.58 -20.04 -0.76
N LEU A 378 21.95 -19.02 -0.15
CA LEU A 378 22.61 -17.79 0.30
C LEU A 378 23.54 -18.04 1.50
N GLY A 379 23.15 -18.93 2.42
CA GLY A 379 23.98 -19.37 3.52
C GLY A 379 25.28 -20.02 3.03
N SER A 380 25.15 -20.97 2.10
CA SER A 380 26.30 -21.65 1.48
C SER A 380 27.22 -20.68 0.72
N TYR A 381 26.64 -19.76 -0.08
CA TYR A 381 27.38 -18.72 -0.79
C TYR A 381 28.19 -17.81 0.15
N SER A 382 27.58 -17.35 1.26
CA SER A 382 28.21 -16.39 2.18
C SER A 382 29.27 -17.01 3.09
N GLN A 383 29.11 -18.28 3.49
CA GLN A 383 29.99 -18.93 4.47
C GLN A 383 31.06 -19.81 3.82
N GLN A 384 30.77 -20.48 2.70
CA GLN A 384 31.61 -21.53 2.14
C GLN A 384 31.65 -21.47 0.60
N ARG A 385 32.09 -20.32 0.07
CA ARG A 385 32.01 -20.01 -1.38
C ARG A 385 32.62 -21.07 -2.32
N GLU A 386 33.72 -21.71 -1.95
CA GLU A 386 34.33 -22.76 -2.78
C GLU A 386 33.50 -24.06 -2.79
N GLN A 387 32.88 -24.42 -1.67
CA GLN A 387 31.97 -25.56 -1.61
C GLN A 387 30.68 -25.25 -2.37
N TRP A 388 30.14 -24.03 -2.22
CA TRP A 388 29.00 -23.56 -2.97
C TRP A 388 29.20 -23.67 -4.50
N LYS A 389 30.39 -23.30 -5.01
CA LYS A 389 30.73 -23.46 -6.45
C LYS A 389 30.65 -24.91 -6.90
N ASN A 390 31.14 -25.84 -6.08
CA ASN A 390 31.11 -27.28 -6.40
C ASN A 390 29.69 -27.86 -6.35
N GLU A 391 28.84 -27.35 -5.44
CA GLU A 391 27.44 -27.77 -5.28
C GLU A 391 26.48 -27.02 -6.21
N LEU A 392 26.97 -26.02 -6.96
CA LEU A 392 26.17 -25.17 -7.82
C LEU A 392 25.26 -25.92 -8.81
N PRO A 393 25.73 -26.97 -9.52
CA PRO A 393 24.85 -27.75 -10.39
C PRO A 393 23.68 -28.39 -9.65
N SER A 394 23.91 -28.87 -8.41
CA SER A 394 22.87 -29.44 -7.58
C SER A 394 21.86 -28.39 -7.14
N HIS A 395 22.33 -27.21 -6.74
CA HIS A 395 21.44 -26.09 -6.37
C HIS A 395 20.57 -25.63 -7.55
N ILE A 396 21.13 -25.58 -8.75
CA ILE A 396 20.39 -25.20 -9.97
C ILE A 396 19.36 -26.27 -10.34
N ALA A 397 19.70 -27.56 -10.21
CA ALA A 397 18.77 -28.66 -10.46
C ALA A 397 17.58 -28.62 -9.49
N GLU A 398 17.85 -28.43 -8.19
CA GLU A 398 16.82 -28.27 -7.16
C GLU A 398 15.93 -27.05 -7.44
N LEU A 399 16.52 -25.92 -7.86
CA LEU A 399 15.76 -24.74 -8.27
C LEU A 399 14.87 -25.02 -9.50
N ALA A 400 15.37 -25.76 -10.49
CA ALA A 400 14.59 -26.10 -11.68
C ALA A 400 13.37 -26.97 -11.34
N GLU A 401 13.51 -27.89 -10.39
CA GLU A 401 12.38 -28.67 -9.85
C GLU A 401 11.37 -27.79 -9.12
N ILE A 402 11.84 -26.91 -8.22
CA ILE A 402 10.99 -25.95 -7.49
C ILE A 402 10.20 -25.04 -8.45
N LEU A 403 10.86 -24.58 -9.51
CA LEU A 403 10.24 -23.73 -10.53
C LEU A 403 9.42 -24.52 -11.57
N LYS A 404 9.43 -25.85 -11.52
CA LYS A 404 8.73 -26.76 -12.45
C LYS A 404 9.08 -26.48 -13.91
N ILE A 405 10.37 -26.32 -14.20
CA ILE A 405 10.86 -25.95 -15.54
C ILE A 405 10.40 -26.96 -16.59
N ASP A 406 10.43 -28.26 -16.31
CA ASP A 406 10.02 -29.28 -17.28
C ASP A 406 8.53 -29.18 -17.66
N GLU A 407 7.66 -28.88 -16.69
CA GLU A 407 6.23 -28.67 -16.94
C GLU A 407 5.99 -27.41 -17.79
N ILE A 408 6.74 -26.33 -17.50
CA ILE A 408 6.69 -25.08 -18.27
C ILE A 408 7.11 -25.34 -19.72
N LEU A 409 8.22 -26.06 -19.93
CA LEU A 409 8.71 -26.40 -21.27
C LEU A 409 7.72 -27.28 -22.04
N ALA A 410 7.07 -28.23 -21.37
CA ALA A 410 6.02 -29.05 -21.97
C ALA A 410 4.83 -28.21 -22.47
N GLU A 411 4.38 -27.23 -21.67
CA GLU A 411 3.28 -26.35 -22.06
C GLU A 411 3.68 -25.39 -23.19
N ILE A 412 4.91 -24.85 -23.18
CA ILE A 412 5.43 -24.05 -24.30
C ILE A 412 5.42 -24.87 -25.59
N ASN A 413 5.94 -26.11 -25.55
CA ASN A 413 5.94 -26.97 -26.73
C ASN A 413 4.52 -27.20 -27.26
N LYS A 414 3.53 -27.35 -26.38
CA LYS A 414 2.12 -27.51 -26.75
C LYS A 414 1.54 -26.23 -27.39
N ILE A 415 1.79 -25.06 -26.81
CA ILE A 415 1.33 -23.77 -27.36
C ILE A 415 1.85 -23.58 -28.79
N PHE A 416 3.15 -23.80 -29.01
CA PHE A 416 3.79 -23.61 -30.31
C PHE A 416 3.37 -24.68 -31.31
N ALA A 417 3.21 -25.94 -30.88
CA ALA A 417 2.67 -27.01 -31.73
C ALA A 417 1.27 -26.68 -32.26
N CYS A 418 0.38 -26.09 -31.44
CA CYS A 418 -0.94 -25.64 -31.89
C CYS A 418 -0.88 -24.51 -32.92
N GLN A 419 0.21 -23.73 -32.95
CA GLN A 419 0.43 -22.64 -33.89
C GLN A 419 1.19 -23.09 -35.16
N GLY A 420 1.63 -24.35 -35.23
CA GLY A 420 2.37 -24.88 -36.38
C GLY A 420 3.81 -24.35 -36.50
N ILE A 421 4.33 -23.76 -35.43
CA ILE A 421 5.66 -23.15 -35.35
C ILE A 421 6.45 -23.75 -34.18
N LYS A 422 7.77 -23.54 -34.15
CA LYS A 422 8.63 -24.02 -33.06
C LYS A 422 9.11 -22.82 -32.23
N CYS A 423 9.21 -23.03 -30.92
CA CYS A 423 9.88 -22.07 -30.05
C CYS A 423 11.40 -22.27 -30.15
N ASP A 424 12.12 -21.23 -30.57
CA ASP A 424 13.58 -21.25 -30.71
C ASP A 424 14.29 -20.36 -29.66
N ARG A 425 13.53 -19.53 -28.92
CA ARG A 425 14.08 -18.65 -27.89
C ARG A 425 13.19 -18.56 -26.66
N LEU A 426 13.81 -18.61 -25.48
CA LEU A 426 13.17 -18.35 -24.20
C LEU A 426 13.73 -17.07 -23.56
N ILE A 427 12.84 -16.19 -23.09
CA ILE A 427 13.18 -15.04 -22.27
C ILE A 427 12.75 -15.34 -20.84
N LEU A 428 13.68 -15.33 -19.89
CA LEU A 428 13.41 -15.61 -18.49
C LEU A 428 13.39 -14.31 -17.68
N ILE A 429 12.23 -13.98 -17.10
CA ILE A 429 12.04 -12.79 -16.26
C ILE A 429 11.86 -13.21 -14.79
N PRO A 430 12.95 -13.27 -14.01
CA PRO A 430 12.88 -13.60 -12.59
C PRO A 430 12.25 -12.47 -11.77
N HIS A 431 11.73 -12.79 -10.58
CA HIS A 431 11.19 -11.81 -9.64
C HIS A 431 12.05 -11.68 -8.38
N ARG A 432 12.48 -10.44 -8.07
CA ARG A 432 13.20 -10.04 -6.84
C ARG A 432 14.28 -11.03 -6.41
N ILE A 433 13.96 -11.93 -5.48
CA ILE A 433 14.90 -12.89 -4.88
C ILE A 433 15.45 -13.87 -5.92
N LEU A 434 14.65 -14.32 -6.89
CA LEU A 434 15.19 -15.13 -7.99
C LEU A 434 16.27 -14.36 -8.77
N HIS A 435 16.06 -13.06 -9.00
CA HIS A 435 17.03 -12.24 -9.70
C HIS A 435 18.34 -12.13 -8.91
N CYS A 436 18.25 -11.92 -7.59
CA CYS A 436 19.43 -11.94 -6.71
C CYS A 436 20.17 -13.27 -6.79
N CYS A 437 19.49 -14.40 -6.65
CA CYS A 437 20.12 -15.73 -6.67
C CYS A 437 20.80 -16.04 -8.02
N LEU A 438 20.15 -15.67 -9.13
CA LEU A 438 20.68 -15.88 -10.49
C LEU A 438 21.83 -14.91 -10.82
N SER A 439 21.82 -13.68 -10.29
CA SER A 439 22.91 -12.73 -10.50
C SER A 439 24.25 -13.21 -9.92
N MET A 440 24.20 -14.00 -8.84
CA MET A 440 25.40 -14.61 -8.22
C MET A 440 26.07 -15.66 -9.11
N LEU A 441 25.38 -16.20 -10.13
CA LEU A 441 25.98 -17.12 -11.10
C LEU A 441 27.04 -16.45 -11.98
N TYR A 442 27.02 -15.12 -12.07
CA TYR A 442 27.95 -14.33 -12.86
C TYR A 442 29.19 -13.87 -12.06
N HIS A 443 29.31 -14.26 -10.78
CA HIS A 443 30.35 -13.84 -9.83
C HIS A 443 31.13 -15.00 -9.23
#